data_AF-A0A956DT79-F1
#
_entry.id   AF-A0A956DT79-F1
#
_cell.length_a   1.000
_cell.length_b   1.000
_cell.length_c   1.000
_cell.angle_alpha   90.00
_cell.angle_beta   90.00
_cell.angle_gamma   90.00
#
_symmetry.space_group_name_H-M   'P 1'
#
loop_
_entity.id
_entity.type
_entity.pdbx_description
1 polymer ?
#
loop_
_entity_poly.entity_id
_entity_poly.type
_entity_poly.pdbx_seq_one_letter_code
_entity_poly.pdbx_strand_id
1 'polypeptide(L)'
;ITRMHLRLVGFTLFFFASTAILGAACGGDGQTNGTSTGTGTGAGAGTGAGGSGAGGDASGGALLGGQNAGGSMGTGGGDDCSGCGPGQVCDPQLGCAECLSNADCTNAAQPICHLGRCEECGTNADCGVMEYCHPTKLECFPACQSSNDCGDGDATICDQSSGTCVECLMAADCPDNPLCNASGVCVDCISDGDCGVAQPICDLTEGRCRECVVDSHCGAGEVCIGHDCIQSCTSNTDCTGPNSLCDLDSGVCVECLGNTDCGGAEPFCGNGHRCVECLMSSDCAGMVGAPVCSPQQRCEECVVDADCAGSMGTPLCSPEFACVECLTDGDCDPNQQCNNFACE
;
A
#
# COMPACT_ATOMS: atom_id res chain seq x y z
N ILE A 1 37.88 -7.42 51.69
CA ILE A 1 37.04 -6.38 51.05
C ILE A 1 36.34 -7.06 49.89
N THR A 2 35.04 -7.12 49.67
CA THR A 2 33.81 -7.02 50.45
C THR A 2 32.77 -7.71 49.56
N ARG A 3 31.80 -8.41 50.14
CA ARG A 3 30.69 -9.06 49.41
C ARG A 3 29.96 -8.07 48.49
N MET A 4 29.48 -8.53 47.33
CA MET A 4 28.28 -7.98 46.71
C MET A 4 27.46 -9.07 46.02
N HIS A 5 26.23 -9.21 46.49
CA HIS A 5 25.13 -9.97 45.91
C HIS A 5 24.61 -9.25 44.66
N LEU A 6 24.27 -9.98 43.59
CA LEU A 6 23.28 -9.51 42.63
C LEU A 6 22.27 -10.63 42.33
N ARG A 7 21.00 -10.26 42.47
CA ARG A 7 19.81 -11.11 42.50
C ARG A 7 19.41 -11.52 41.08
N LEU A 8 19.19 -12.81 40.86
CA LEU A 8 18.37 -13.32 39.77
C LEU A 8 16.90 -12.99 40.07
N VAL A 9 16.23 -12.29 39.15
CA VAL A 9 14.76 -12.21 39.10
C VAL A 9 14.36 -12.83 37.77
N GLY A 10 13.57 -13.91 37.85
CA GLY A 10 13.11 -14.70 36.71
C GLY A 10 12.07 -13.95 35.88
N PHE A 11 12.21 -14.07 34.56
CA PHE A 11 11.22 -13.62 33.59
C PHE A 11 10.58 -14.88 32.98
N THR A 12 9.37 -15.20 33.43
CA THR A 12 8.50 -16.22 32.82
C THR A 12 7.83 -15.61 31.59
N LEU A 13 8.26 -16.02 30.40
CA LEU A 13 7.59 -15.71 29.14
C LEU A 13 6.37 -16.62 28.96
N PHE A 14 5.18 -16.02 28.95
CA PHE A 14 3.91 -16.64 28.57
C PHE A 14 3.86 -16.74 27.04
N PHE A 15 3.84 -17.97 26.52
CA PHE A 15 3.47 -18.27 25.14
C PHE A 15 1.94 -18.12 24.97
N PHE A 16 1.51 -17.18 24.12
CA PHE A 16 0.18 -17.20 23.51
C PHE A 16 0.34 -17.63 22.04
N ALA A 17 -0.01 -18.87 21.75
CA ALA A 17 -0.18 -19.35 20.38
C ALA A 17 -1.65 -19.12 19.99
N SER A 18 -1.87 -18.15 19.11
CA SER A 18 -3.16 -17.90 18.45
C SER A 18 -3.33 -18.85 17.27
N THR A 19 -4.42 -19.60 17.27
CA THR A 19 -4.88 -20.46 16.18
C THR A 19 -5.32 -19.63 14.97
N ALA A 20 -4.66 -19.84 13.83
CA ALA A 20 -5.09 -19.30 12.53
C ALA A 20 -6.27 -20.10 11.97
N ILE A 21 -7.34 -19.39 11.60
CA ILE A 21 -8.53 -19.94 10.93
C ILE A 21 -8.32 -19.78 9.41
N LEU A 22 -8.51 -20.88 8.70
CA LEU A 22 -8.47 -21.04 7.25
C LEU A 22 -9.60 -20.23 6.58
N GLY A 23 -9.26 -19.27 5.72
CA GLY A 23 -10.20 -18.54 4.86
C GLY A 23 -10.05 -18.98 3.40
N ALA A 24 -11.14 -19.49 2.82
CA ALA A 24 -11.23 -20.03 1.47
C ALA A 24 -11.24 -18.92 0.40
N ALA A 25 -10.51 -19.13 -0.69
CA ALA A 25 -10.55 -18.32 -1.90
C ALA A 25 -11.72 -18.74 -2.81
N CYS A 26 -12.47 -17.76 -3.32
CA CYS A 26 -13.36 -17.94 -4.47
C CYS A 26 -12.79 -17.19 -5.69
N GLY A 27 -12.65 -17.91 -6.81
CA GLY A 27 -12.23 -17.38 -8.10
C GLY A 27 -13.34 -16.65 -8.84
N GLY A 28 -12.97 -15.68 -9.66
CA GLY A 28 -13.86 -14.96 -10.57
C GLY A 28 -13.49 -15.27 -12.03
N ASP A 29 -14.45 -15.82 -12.76
CA ASP A 29 -14.46 -15.93 -14.22
C ASP A 29 -14.75 -14.57 -14.87
N GLY A 30 -14.12 -14.33 -16.02
CA GLY A 30 -14.22 -13.08 -16.78
C GLY A 30 -15.51 -12.91 -17.58
N GLN A 31 -15.74 -11.67 -18.03
CA GLN A 31 -16.60 -11.38 -19.18
C GLN A 31 -16.26 -10.03 -19.86
N THR A 32 -15.78 -10.17 -21.10
CA THR A 32 -16.07 -9.43 -22.34
C THR A 32 -16.72 -8.03 -22.30
N ASN A 33 -15.96 -7.06 -22.84
CA ASN A 33 -16.24 -6.18 -23.98
C ASN A 33 -17.66 -5.60 -24.18
N GLY A 34 -17.77 -4.28 -24.05
CA GLY A 34 -18.95 -3.49 -24.41
C GLY A 34 -18.60 -2.03 -24.71
N THR A 35 -18.27 -1.76 -25.97
CA THR A 35 -18.04 -0.42 -26.55
C THR A 35 -19.34 0.38 -26.59
N SER A 36 -19.33 1.65 -26.17
CA SER A 36 -20.22 2.65 -26.77
C SER A 36 -19.68 4.08 -26.64
N THR A 37 -19.48 4.66 -27.81
CA THR A 37 -19.17 6.07 -28.12
C THR A 37 -20.34 6.99 -27.80
N GLY A 38 -20.08 8.16 -27.22
CA GLY A 38 -21.11 9.19 -26.99
C GLY A 38 -20.50 10.59 -26.91
N THR A 39 -20.52 11.27 -28.05
CA THR A 39 -20.08 12.64 -28.33
C THR A 39 -20.71 13.72 -27.44
N GLY A 40 -19.90 14.72 -27.07
CA GLY A 40 -20.35 15.97 -26.48
C GLY A 40 -20.93 16.97 -27.48
N THR A 41 -21.77 17.86 -26.95
CA THR A 41 -22.17 19.24 -27.34
C THR A 41 -23.52 19.45 -26.61
N GLY A 42 -23.85 20.55 -25.94
CA GLY A 42 -23.63 21.96 -26.17
C GLY A 42 -24.80 22.69 -25.46
N ALA A 43 -24.55 23.90 -24.98
CA ALA A 43 -25.39 24.67 -24.07
C ALA A 43 -26.79 25.05 -24.59
N GLY A 44 -27.71 25.33 -23.66
CA GLY A 44 -28.99 25.98 -23.94
C GLY A 44 -29.76 26.38 -22.68
N ALA A 45 -29.64 27.65 -22.29
CA ALA A 45 -30.44 28.27 -21.23
C ALA A 45 -31.91 28.45 -21.67
N GLY A 46 -32.85 28.25 -20.75
CA GLY A 46 -34.28 28.52 -20.98
C GLY A 46 -35.07 28.59 -19.68
N THR A 47 -35.40 29.81 -19.27
CA THR A 47 -36.33 30.16 -18.18
C THR A 47 -37.77 29.79 -18.54
N GLY A 48 -38.54 29.26 -17.58
CA GLY A 48 -40.00 29.11 -17.72
C GLY A 48 -40.67 28.60 -16.46
N ALA A 49 -41.49 29.45 -15.84
CA ALA A 49 -42.26 29.17 -14.64
C ALA A 49 -43.64 28.56 -14.96
N GLY A 50 -44.16 27.76 -14.02
CA GLY A 50 -45.61 27.66 -13.74
C GLY A 50 -46.30 26.37 -14.15
N GLY A 51 -47.06 25.79 -13.21
CA GLY A 51 -48.19 24.89 -13.54
C GLY A 51 -48.36 23.70 -12.62
N SER A 52 -49.24 23.84 -11.62
CA SER A 52 -49.79 22.76 -10.80
C SER A 52 -50.66 21.79 -11.62
N GLY A 53 -50.67 20.50 -11.26
CA GLY A 53 -51.62 19.52 -11.76
C GLY A 53 -51.55 18.22 -10.98
N ALA A 54 -52.65 17.85 -10.32
CA ALA A 54 -52.82 16.67 -9.49
C ALA A 54 -53.48 15.51 -10.25
N GLY A 55 -53.17 14.28 -9.83
CA GLY A 55 -54.11 13.14 -9.77
C GLY A 55 -54.07 12.10 -10.91
N GLY A 56 -54.03 10.82 -10.52
CA GLY A 56 -54.48 9.71 -11.36
C GLY A 56 -53.76 8.38 -11.13
N ASP A 57 -54.38 7.49 -10.34
CA ASP A 57 -53.91 6.17 -9.90
C ASP A 57 -53.95 5.04 -10.96
N ALA A 58 -53.16 4.00 -10.63
CA ALA A 58 -53.42 2.54 -10.71
C ALA A 58 -53.17 1.76 -12.01
N SER A 59 -52.22 0.81 -11.92
CA SER A 59 -52.36 -0.67 -12.10
C SER A 59 -50.92 -1.25 -12.12
N GLY A 60 -50.45 -2.12 -11.22
CA GLY A 60 -50.99 -3.40 -10.78
C GLY A 60 -50.10 -4.53 -11.35
N GLY A 61 -49.25 -5.16 -10.51
CA GLY A 61 -48.42 -6.28 -10.94
C GLY A 61 -47.44 -6.77 -9.86
N ALA A 62 -47.93 -7.59 -8.94
CA ALA A 62 -47.12 -8.30 -7.95
C ALA A 62 -46.52 -9.58 -8.55
N LEU A 63 -45.21 -9.79 -8.41
CA LEU A 63 -44.60 -11.11 -8.42
C LEU A 63 -43.48 -11.19 -7.37
N LEU A 64 -43.52 -12.28 -6.61
CA LEU A 64 -42.70 -12.63 -5.47
C LEU A 64 -41.32 -13.17 -5.91
N GLY A 65 -40.28 -12.86 -5.12
CA GLY A 65 -39.24 -13.83 -4.78
C GLY A 65 -37.80 -13.43 -5.11
N GLY A 66 -36.95 -13.46 -4.06
CA GLY A 66 -35.56 -13.90 -4.19
C GLY A 66 -34.50 -12.87 -3.82
N GLN A 67 -34.05 -12.93 -2.58
CA GLN A 67 -32.90 -12.22 -2.03
C GLN A 67 -31.58 -12.75 -2.65
N ASN A 68 -30.66 -11.84 -2.97
CA ASN A 68 -29.24 -11.89 -2.57
C ASN A 68 -28.52 -10.67 -3.15
N ALA A 69 -28.23 -9.67 -2.30
CA ALA A 69 -27.27 -8.63 -2.61
C ALA A 69 -26.03 -8.86 -1.74
N GLY A 70 -24.97 -9.38 -2.36
CA GLY A 70 -23.64 -9.37 -1.79
C GLY A 70 -23.14 -7.93 -1.75
N GLY A 71 -22.65 -7.51 -0.57
CA GLY A 71 -21.98 -6.23 -0.41
C GLY A 71 -20.72 -6.19 -1.25
N SER A 72 -20.72 -5.36 -2.29
CA SER A 72 -19.52 -4.99 -3.03
C SER A 72 -19.15 -3.58 -2.56
N MET A 73 -17.98 -3.46 -1.95
CA MET A 73 -17.29 -2.19 -1.81
C MET A 73 -16.85 -1.77 -3.21
N GLY A 74 -17.42 -0.69 -3.73
CA GLY A 74 -17.17 -0.24 -5.09
C GLY A 74 -17.35 1.26 -5.20
N THR A 75 -16.25 1.93 -5.54
CA THR A 75 -16.15 3.32 -5.95
C THR A 75 -17.00 3.59 -7.19
N GLY A 76 -17.93 4.54 -7.08
CA GLY A 76 -18.75 5.00 -8.19
C GLY A 76 -20.13 5.43 -7.73
N GLY A 77 -20.33 6.74 -7.58
CA GLY A 77 -21.65 7.33 -7.34
C GLY A 77 -22.60 6.95 -8.48
N GLY A 78 -23.48 5.99 -8.21
CA GLY A 78 -24.65 5.70 -9.01
C GLY A 78 -25.88 6.01 -8.17
N ASP A 79 -26.85 6.72 -8.76
CA ASP A 79 -28.11 7.19 -8.16
C ASP A 79 -29.03 6.08 -7.59
N ASP A 80 -28.55 4.85 -7.40
CA ASP A 80 -29.37 3.72 -6.97
C ASP A 80 -29.38 3.55 -5.45
N CYS A 81 -30.11 4.46 -4.79
CA CYS A 81 -30.38 4.41 -3.36
C CYS A 81 -31.51 3.44 -2.96
N SER A 82 -31.85 2.49 -3.81
CA SER A 82 -33.02 1.62 -3.65
C SER A 82 -32.87 0.53 -2.57
N GLY A 83 -31.75 0.51 -1.83
CA GLY A 83 -31.40 -0.58 -0.92
C GLY A 83 -30.59 -0.20 0.32
N CYS A 84 -30.57 1.06 0.75
CA CYS A 84 -29.84 1.43 1.96
C CYS A 84 -30.39 0.71 3.20
N GLY A 85 -29.48 0.20 4.03
CA GLY A 85 -29.83 -0.54 5.24
C GLY A 85 -30.52 0.33 6.29
N PRO A 86 -31.14 -0.29 7.32
CA PRO A 86 -31.76 0.47 8.41
C PRO A 86 -30.72 1.36 9.10
N GLY A 87 -31.01 2.66 9.20
CA GLY A 87 -30.10 3.66 9.77
C GLY A 87 -29.18 4.35 8.76
N GLN A 88 -29.30 4.04 7.47
CA GLN A 88 -28.54 4.72 6.41
C GLN A 88 -29.41 5.72 5.64
N VAL A 89 -28.81 6.83 5.25
CA VAL A 89 -29.37 7.89 4.42
C VAL A 89 -28.71 7.86 3.05
N CYS A 90 -29.51 8.08 2.01
CA CYS A 90 -29.04 8.17 0.64
C CYS A 90 -28.35 9.51 0.36
N ASP A 91 -27.10 9.48 -0.07
CA ASP A 91 -26.38 10.60 -0.66
C ASP A 91 -26.06 10.31 -2.14
N PRO A 92 -26.31 11.25 -3.08
CA PRO A 92 -26.00 11.05 -4.49
C PRO A 92 -24.51 10.92 -4.82
N GLN A 93 -23.60 11.40 -3.96
CA GLN A 93 -22.15 11.35 -4.17
C GLN A 93 -21.48 10.24 -3.34
N LEU A 94 -21.95 9.98 -2.13
CA LEU A 94 -21.38 9.00 -1.19
C LEU A 94 -22.10 7.64 -1.20
N GLY A 95 -23.28 7.53 -1.82
CA GLY A 95 -24.12 6.33 -1.75
C GLY A 95 -24.87 6.23 -0.42
N CYS A 96 -24.98 5.02 0.14
CA CYS A 96 -25.63 4.82 1.44
C CYS A 96 -24.69 5.20 2.60
N ALA A 97 -24.90 6.37 3.18
CA ALA A 97 -24.15 6.90 4.31
C ALA A 97 -24.91 6.66 5.63
N GLU A 98 -24.23 6.65 6.77
CA GLU A 98 -24.89 6.68 8.10
C GLU A 98 -25.51 8.05 8.39
N CYS A 99 -24.90 9.12 7.87
CA CYS A 99 -25.29 10.50 8.10
C CYS A 99 -25.06 11.36 6.87
N LEU A 100 -25.83 12.44 6.72
CA LEU A 100 -25.55 13.53 5.78
C LEU A 100 -25.17 14.82 6.52
N SER A 101 -25.47 14.87 7.81
CA SER A 101 -25.20 15.99 8.70
C SER A 101 -25.03 15.48 10.14
N ASN A 102 -24.44 16.32 11.00
CA ASN A 102 -24.29 16.01 12.42
C ASN A 102 -25.64 15.74 13.13
N ALA A 103 -26.76 16.20 12.55
CA ALA A 103 -28.09 15.96 13.12
C ALA A 103 -28.56 14.50 12.97
N ASP A 104 -28.00 13.75 12.02
CA ASP A 104 -28.32 12.33 11.81
C ASP A 104 -27.61 11.44 12.84
N CYS A 105 -26.52 11.95 13.43
CA CYS A 105 -25.72 11.27 14.43
C CYS A 105 -26.34 11.41 15.84
N THR A 106 -27.22 10.47 16.18
CA THR A 106 -27.95 10.48 17.46
C THR A 106 -27.16 9.91 18.65
N ASN A 107 -26.03 9.25 18.39
CA ASN A 107 -25.14 8.77 19.44
C ASN A 107 -24.32 9.93 20.00
N ALA A 108 -24.46 10.20 21.30
CA ALA A 108 -23.73 11.27 21.96
C ALA A 108 -22.19 11.07 21.97
N ALA A 109 -21.71 9.83 21.80
CA ALA A 109 -20.28 9.53 21.70
C ALA A 109 -19.72 9.76 20.28
N GLN A 110 -20.58 9.85 19.26
CA GLN A 110 -20.18 10.07 17.86
C GLN A 110 -21.14 11.07 17.20
N PRO A 111 -21.10 12.35 17.58
CA PRO A 111 -22.08 13.33 17.15
C PRO A 111 -21.76 13.98 15.79
N ILE A 112 -20.59 13.71 15.20
CA ILE A 112 -20.10 14.41 14.01
C ILE A 112 -20.25 13.53 12.77
N CYS A 113 -20.81 14.09 11.70
CA CYS A 113 -20.88 13.41 10.43
C CYS A 113 -19.62 13.71 9.61
N HIS A 114 -18.73 12.73 9.49
CA HIS A 114 -17.50 12.85 8.70
C HIS A 114 -17.53 11.87 7.52
N LEU A 115 -17.55 12.41 6.29
CA LEU A 115 -17.56 11.63 5.04
C LEU A 115 -18.64 10.51 4.99
N GLY A 116 -19.80 10.77 5.58
CA GLY A 116 -20.93 9.83 5.57
C GLY A 116 -20.93 8.79 6.70
N ARG A 117 -20.05 8.91 7.71
CA ARG A 117 -20.06 8.09 8.93
C ARG A 117 -20.13 8.96 10.17
N CYS A 118 -20.82 8.49 11.22
CA CYS A 118 -20.86 9.19 12.50
C CYS A 118 -19.61 8.88 13.32
N GLU A 119 -18.87 9.92 13.67
CA GLU A 119 -17.60 9.87 14.38
C GLU A 119 -17.60 10.83 15.58
N GLU A 120 -16.65 10.68 16.49
CA GLU A 120 -16.52 11.58 17.64
C GLU A 120 -16.13 12.98 17.18
N CYS A 121 -15.24 13.09 16.18
CA CYS A 121 -14.79 14.36 15.61
C CYS A 121 -14.51 14.25 14.11
N GLY A 122 -14.60 15.38 13.40
CA GLY A 122 -14.10 15.50 12.02
C GLY A 122 -13.00 16.55 11.88
N THR A 123 -12.90 17.46 12.86
CA THR A 123 -11.91 18.53 12.95
C THR A 123 -11.57 18.81 14.42
N ASN A 124 -10.48 19.54 14.67
CA ASN A 124 -10.12 19.94 16.03
C ASN A 124 -11.16 20.87 16.71
N ALA A 125 -12.06 21.49 15.95
CA ALA A 125 -13.12 22.34 16.50
C ALA A 125 -14.27 21.54 17.15
N ASP A 126 -14.36 20.24 16.84
CA ASP A 126 -15.37 19.34 17.41
C ASP A 126 -14.97 18.84 18.81
N CYS A 127 -13.68 18.93 19.15
CA CYS A 127 -13.13 18.47 20.42
C CYS A 127 -13.14 19.56 21.50
N GLY A 128 -12.93 19.14 22.76
CA GLY A 128 -12.87 20.02 23.91
C GLY A 128 -11.62 20.91 23.94
N VAL A 129 -11.52 21.73 24.99
CA VAL A 129 -10.36 22.60 25.19
C VAL A 129 -9.12 21.74 25.43
N MET A 130 -8.02 22.03 24.73
CA MET A 130 -6.78 21.23 24.76
C MET A 130 -6.97 19.79 24.30
N GLU A 131 -7.82 19.59 23.29
CA GLU A 131 -7.97 18.31 22.59
C GLU A 131 -7.84 18.54 21.08
N TYR A 132 -7.47 17.50 20.36
CA TYR A 132 -7.42 17.50 18.90
C TYR A 132 -8.10 16.25 18.36
N CYS A 133 -8.57 16.33 17.11
CA CYS A 133 -9.16 15.20 16.44
C CYS A 133 -8.06 14.37 15.77
N HIS A 134 -7.90 13.11 16.17
CA HIS A 134 -6.88 12.25 15.59
C HIS A 134 -7.23 11.91 14.12
N PRO A 135 -6.34 12.17 13.14
CA PRO A 135 -6.68 12.09 11.71
C PRO A 135 -7.13 10.69 11.26
N THR A 136 -6.54 9.64 11.82
CA THR A 136 -6.88 8.24 11.48
C THR A 136 -7.98 7.63 12.35
N LYS A 137 -8.02 7.95 13.65
CA LYS A 137 -8.96 7.36 14.60
C LYS A 137 -10.31 8.11 14.65
N LEU A 138 -10.34 9.38 14.24
CA LEU A 138 -11.51 10.26 14.29
C LEU A 138 -12.14 10.35 15.71
N GLU A 139 -11.27 10.27 16.71
CA GLU A 139 -11.53 10.36 18.14
C GLU A 139 -10.80 11.59 18.72
N CYS A 140 -11.35 12.17 19.79
CA CYS A 140 -10.74 13.32 20.46
C CYS A 140 -9.65 12.87 21.43
N PHE A 141 -8.41 13.32 21.19
CA PHE A 141 -7.26 13.04 22.05
C PHE A 141 -6.82 14.30 22.80
N PRO A 142 -6.29 14.17 24.03
CA PRO A 142 -5.64 15.28 24.71
C PRO A 142 -4.52 15.85 23.84
N ALA A 143 -4.50 17.17 23.69
CA ALA A 143 -3.40 17.87 23.07
C ALA A 143 -2.11 17.64 23.88
N CYS A 144 -1.01 17.39 23.18
CA CYS A 144 0.28 17.24 23.83
C CYS A 144 0.70 18.58 24.46
N GLN A 145 1.35 18.53 25.62
CA GLN A 145 1.94 19.71 26.28
C GLN A 145 3.47 19.68 26.19
N SER A 146 4.04 18.49 26.05
CA SER A 146 5.45 18.23 25.88
C SER A 146 5.65 16.96 25.03
N SER A 147 6.85 16.79 24.48
CA SER A 147 7.19 15.57 23.73
C SER A 147 7.11 14.28 24.57
N ASN A 148 7.06 14.38 25.91
CA ASN A 148 6.82 13.21 26.77
C ASN A 148 5.39 12.68 26.70
N ASP A 149 4.45 13.48 26.17
CA ASP A 149 3.07 13.07 25.93
C ASP A 149 2.93 12.33 24.58
N CYS A 150 4.00 12.32 23.77
CA CYS A 150 4.09 11.65 22.48
C CYS A 150 4.94 10.36 22.61
N GLY A 151 4.76 9.41 21.69
CA GLY A 151 5.44 8.12 21.74
C GLY A 151 4.79 6.98 20.98
N ASP A 152 3.71 7.25 20.24
CA ASP A 152 3.09 6.28 19.34
C ASP A 152 3.77 6.36 17.97
N GLY A 153 4.65 5.40 17.65
CA GLY A 153 5.36 5.34 16.36
C GLY A 153 6.39 6.45 16.15
N ASP A 154 6.45 7.02 14.95
CA ASP A 154 7.43 8.02 14.55
C ASP A 154 7.10 9.43 15.06
N ALA A 155 5.84 9.69 15.45
CA ALA A 155 5.38 10.97 15.98
C ALA A 155 5.75 11.17 17.47
N THR A 156 7.00 11.55 17.71
CA THR A 156 7.59 11.67 19.05
C THR A 156 7.73 13.11 19.57
N ILE A 157 7.45 14.12 18.75
CA ILE A 157 7.65 15.53 19.10
C ILE A 157 6.30 16.22 19.27
N CYS A 158 6.15 17.02 20.33
CA CYS A 158 4.96 17.83 20.51
C CYS A 158 5.09 19.20 19.82
N ASP A 159 4.26 19.46 18.81
CA ASP A 159 4.03 20.82 18.33
C ASP A 159 3.13 21.55 19.33
N GLN A 160 3.72 22.37 20.19
CA GLN A 160 2.98 23.11 21.21
C GLN A 160 2.05 24.19 20.63
N SER A 161 2.23 24.58 19.37
CA SER A 161 1.39 25.59 18.73
C SER A 161 0.06 25.02 18.24
N SER A 162 0.06 23.77 17.79
CA SER A 162 -1.13 23.02 17.35
C SER A 162 -1.65 22.06 18.41
N GLY A 163 -0.83 21.68 19.39
CA GLY A 163 -1.13 20.65 20.39
C GLY A 163 -1.06 19.23 19.85
N THR A 164 -0.44 19.01 18.68
CA THR A 164 -0.39 17.71 18.00
C THR A 164 0.99 17.06 18.11
N CYS A 165 1.03 15.73 18.24
CA CYS A 165 2.27 14.97 18.09
C CYS A 165 2.63 14.87 16.61
N VAL A 166 3.86 15.23 16.28
CA VAL A 166 4.45 15.25 14.93
C VAL A 166 5.77 14.49 14.94
N GLU A 167 6.25 14.10 13.77
CA GLU A 167 7.57 13.47 13.62
C GLU A 167 8.68 14.52 13.75
N CYS A 168 8.44 15.72 13.21
CA CYS A 168 9.42 16.79 13.15
C CYS A 168 8.81 18.18 13.30
N LEU A 169 9.61 19.13 13.78
CA LEU A 169 9.36 20.57 13.74
C LEU A 169 10.40 21.32 12.88
N MET A 170 11.55 20.70 12.67
CA MET A 170 12.63 21.20 11.86
C MET A 170 13.40 20.05 11.20
N ALA A 171 14.15 20.37 10.14
CA ALA A 171 14.96 19.40 9.41
C ALA A 171 15.93 18.58 10.30
N ALA A 172 16.43 19.16 11.40
CA ALA A 172 17.34 18.47 12.30
C ALA A 172 16.68 17.34 13.12
N ASP A 173 15.34 17.28 13.16
CA ASP A 173 14.59 16.23 13.84
C ASP A 173 14.52 14.94 12.99
N CYS A 174 14.85 15.02 11.70
CA CYS A 174 14.75 13.92 10.75
C CYS A 174 16.16 13.36 10.42
N PRO A 175 16.55 12.20 11.00
CA PRO A 175 17.89 11.63 10.76
C PRO A 175 18.02 10.94 9.40
N ASP A 176 16.94 10.32 8.93
CA ASP A 176 16.92 9.52 7.70
C ASP A 176 16.43 10.31 6.48
N ASN A 177 15.62 11.35 6.71
CA ASN A 177 15.06 12.20 5.68
C ASN A 177 15.49 13.65 5.93
N PRO A 178 15.96 14.41 4.93
CA PRO A 178 16.59 15.71 5.19
C PRO A 178 15.61 16.84 5.54
N LEU A 179 14.30 16.67 5.34
CA LEU A 179 13.33 17.77 5.42
C LEU A 179 12.16 17.44 6.33
N CYS A 180 11.60 18.52 6.91
CA CYS A 180 10.36 18.48 7.65
C CYS A 180 9.30 19.27 6.88
N ASN A 181 8.21 18.61 6.48
CA ASN A 181 7.14 19.29 5.76
C ASN A 181 6.23 20.10 6.71
N ALA A 182 5.31 20.87 6.13
CA ALA A 182 4.37 21.70 6.90
C ALA A 182 3.37 20.90 7.75
N SER A 183 3.22 19.60 7.48
CA SER A 183 2.39 18.68 8.26
C SER A 183 3.15 18.03 9.42
N GLY A 184 4.44 18.34 9.60
CA GLY A 184 5.27 17.79 10.67
C GLY A 184 5.73 16.35 10.41
N VAL A 185 5.82 15.96 9.13
CA VAL A 185 6.28 14.64 8.68
C VAL A 185 7.67 14.77 8.04
N CYS A 186 8.55 13.82 8.33
CA CYS A 186 9.88 13.75 7.75
C CYS A 186 9.79 13.25 6.29
N VAL A 187 10.33 14.02 5.34
CA VAL A 187 10.22 13.75 3.90
C VAL A 187 11.55 13.94 3.17
N ASP A 188 11.72 13.28 2.03
CA ASP A 188 12.89 13.46 1.16
C ASP A 188 12.88 14.85 0.50
N CYS A 189 11.69 15.34 0.13
CA CYS A 189 11.52 16.56 -0.65
C CYS A 189 10.23 17.30 -0.28
N ILE A 190 10.24 18.63 -0.44
CA ILE A 190 9.03 19.47 -0.44
C ILE A 190 8.86 20.23 -1.77
N SER A 191 9.84 20.09 -2.66
CA SER A 191 9.91 20.66 -4.00
C SER A 191 10.93 19.89 -4.84
N ASP A 192 10.84 20.00 -6.16
CA ASP A 192 11.80 19.37 -7.09
C ASP A 192 13.26 19.82 -6.84
N GLY A 193 13.45 21.02 -6.29
CA GLY A 193 14.77 21.57 -5.98
C GLY A 193 15.51 20.84 -4.85
N ASP A 194 14.79 20.06 -4.05
CA ASP A 194 15.36 19.24 -2.97
C ASP A 194 15.93 17.91 -3.49
N CYS A 195 15.57 17.55 -4.71
CA CYS A 195 15.88 16.25 -5.29
C CYS A 195 17.17 16.23 -6.13
N GLY A 196 17.79 15.05 -6.19
CA GLY A 196 19.02 14.81 -6.95
C GLY A 196 18.77 14.52 -8.44
N VAL A 197 19.82 14.57 -9.25
CA VAL A 197 19.71 14.37 -10.72
C VAL A 197 19.21 12.98 -11.14
N ALA A 198 19.30 11.97 -10.28
CA ALA A 198 18.81 10.63 -10.58
C ALA A 198 17.29 10.51 -10.43
N GLN A 199 16.68 11.33 -9.57
CA GLN A 199 15.25 11.34 -9.28
C GLN A 199 14.83 12.79 -9.07
N PRO A 200 14.77 13.62 -10.12
CA PRO A 200 14.73 15.08 -9.99
C PRO A 200 13.37 15.63 -9.57
N ILE A 201 12.34 14.80 -9.47
CA ILE A 201 10.97 15.27 -9.20
C ILE A 201 10.56 14.91 -7.79
N CYS A 202 9.91 15.86 -7.11
CA CYS A 202 9.28 15.59 -5.82
C CYS A 202 7.83 15.14 -5.98
N ASP A 203 7.53 13.92 -5.56
CA ASP A 203 6.15 13.51 -5.35
C ASP A 203 5.62 14.16 -4.08
N LEU A 204 4.86 15.24 -4.23
CA LEU A 204 4.29 15.99 -3.11
C LEU A 204 3.24 15.22 -2.31
N THR A 205 2.72 14.11 -2.84
CA THR A 205 1.74 13.26 -2.14
C THR A 205 2.45 12.37 -1.14
N GLU A 206 3.58 11.80 -1.54
CA GLU A 206 4.35 10.86 -0.73
C GLU A 206 5.55 11.50 -0.01
N GLY A 207 5.96 12.71 -0.42
CA GLY A 207 7.15 13.38 0.09
C GLY A 207 8.45 12.72 -0.35
N ARG A 208 8.47 12.08 -1.52
CA ARG A 208 9.61 11.27 -2.01
C ARG A 208 10.12 11.77 -3.34
N CYS A 209 11.44 11.74 -3.50
CA CYS A 209 12.06 12.00 -4.81
C CYS A 209 11.81 10.80 -5.75
N ARG A 210 11.34 11.10 -6.95
CA ARG A 210 10.98 10.15 -8.01
C ARG A 210 11.62 10.60 -9.33
N GLU A 211 11.78 9.68 -10.28
CA GLU A 211 12.19 10.07 -11.62
C GLU A 211 11.07 10.85 -12.31
N CYS A 212 9.83 10.38 -12.14
CA CYS A 212 8.64 11.03 -12.65
C CYS A 212 7.42 10.80 -11.75
N VAL A 213 6.38 11.59 -12.02
CA VAL A 213 5.03 11.44 -11.41
C VAL A 213 3.95 11.57 -12.49
N VAL A 214 4.28 12.24 -13.59
CA VAL A 214 3.50 12.35 -14.81
C VAL A 214 4.43 12.29 -16.03
N ASP A 215 3.88 11.96 -17.19
CA ASP A 215 4.65 11.80 -18.45
C ASP A 215 5.47 13.03 -18.83
N SER A 216 4.99 14.24 -18.51
CA SER A 216 5.70 15.48 -18.85
C SER A 216 7.01 15.71 -18.07
N HIS A 217 7.27 14.91 -17.03
CA HIS A 217 8.54 14.91 -16.33
C HIS A 217 9.63 14.13 -17.09
N CYS A 218 9.23 13.24 -18.00
CA CYS A 218 10.14 12.43 -18.78
C CYS A 218 10.59 13.14 -20.07
N GLY A 219 11.66 12.62 -20.67
CA GLY A 219 12.18 13.09 -21.94
C GLY A 219 11.24 12.82 -23.12
N ALA A 220 11.60 13.36 -24.28
CA ALA A 220 10.85 13.11 -25.49
C ALA A 220 10.88 11.61 -25.86
N GLY A 221 9.71 11.02 -26.04
CA GLY A 221 9.57 9.59 -26.36
C GLY A 221 9.55 8.68 -25.13
N GLU A 222 9.33 9.23 -23.93
CA GLU A 222 9.21 8.48 -22.68
C GLU A 222 7.85 8.75 -22.00
N VAL A 223 7.41 7.80 -21.19
CA VAL A 223 6.19 7.85 -20.38
C VAL A 223 6.50 7.49 -18.94
N CYS A 224 5.74 8.02 -18.00
CA CYS A 224 5.94 7.78 -16.59
C CYS A 224 5.16 6.55 -16.13
N ILE A 225 5.85 5.48 -15.77
CA ILE A 225 5.23 4.25 -15.27
C ILE A 225 5.94 3.82 -14.00
N GLY A 226 5.19 3.66 -12.91
CA GLY A 226 5.75 3.22 -11.64
C GLY A 226 6.80 4.17 -11.05
N HIS A 227 6.75 5.46 -11.43
CA HIS A 227 7.72 6.51 -11.10
C HIS A 227 9.06 6.46 -11.84
N ASP A 228 9.18 5.60 -12.85
CA ASP A 228 10.34 5.51 -13.74
C ASP A 228 9.96 6.01 -15.15
N CYS A 229 10.89 6.70 -15.81
CA CYS A 229 10.72 7.13 -17.19
C CYS A 229 11.06 5.99 -18.14
N ILE A 230 10.03 5.43 -18.78
CA ILE A 230 10.17 4.29 -19.68
C ILE A 230 10.00 4.77 -21.13
N GLN A 231 10.91 4.33 -22.01
CA GLN A 231 10.81 4.63 -23.44
C GLN A 231 9.51 4.09 -24.03
N SER A 232 8.70 4.99 -24.58
CA SER A 232 7.49 4.67 -25.32
C SER A 232 7.82 4.21 -26.74
N CYS A 233 6.98 3.35 -27.30
CA CYS A 233 7.20 2.81 -28.63
C CYS A 233 5.89 2.49 -29.35
N THR A 234 5.99 2.45 -30.68
CA THR A 234 4.95 1.92 -31.57
C THR A 234 5.47 0.75 -32.40
N SER A 235 6.79 0.51 -32.36
CA SER A 235 7.48 -0.58 -33.01
C SER A 235 8.87 -0.78 -32.40
N ASN A 236 9.49 -1.93 -32.66
CA ASN A 236 10.84 -2.23 -32.16
C ASN A 236 11.92 -1.23 -32.64
N THR A 237 11.68 -0.45 -33.70
CA THR A 237 12.66 0.55 -34.17
C THR A 237 12.72 1.78 -33.30
N ASP A 238 11.70 2.01 -32.46
CA ASP A 238 11.65 3.11 -31.50
C ASP A 238 12.48 2.79 -30.25
N CYS A 239 12.75 1.50 -30.03
CA CYS A 239 13.43 0.96 -28.87
C CYS A 239 14.95 0.91 -29.07
N THR A 240 15.68 1.49 -28.12
CA THR A 240 17.13 1.59 -28.15
C THR A 240 17.78 1.05 -26.88
N GLY A 241 18.99 0.52 -26.99
CA GLY A 241 19.71 -0.05 -25.85
C GLY A 241 19.28 -1.50 -25.53
N PRO A 242 19.32 -1.93 -24.26
CA PRO A 242 19.03 -3.32 -23.87
C PRO A 242 17.55 -3.68 -24.05
N ASN A 243 16.65 -2.70 -23.91
CA ASN A 243 15.21 -2.87 -24.11
C ASN A 243 14.90 -2.63 -25.59
N SER A 244 15.06 -3.65 -26.43
CA SER A 244 14.98 -3.54 -27.89
C SER A 244 13.64 -3.97 -28.50
N LEU A 245 12.71 -4.45 -27.66
CA LEU A 245 11.41 -4.95 -28.09
C LEU A 245 10.32 -3.98 -27.65
N CYS A 246 9.38 -3.71 -28.55
CA CYS A 246 8.21 -2.91 -28.24
C CYS A 246 7.06 -3.83 -27.83
N ASP A 247 6.61 -3.71 -26.59
CA ASP A 247 5.33 -4.28 -26.19
C ASP A 247 4.22 -3.38 -26.75
N LEU A 248 3.47 -3.90 -27.71
CA LEU A 248 2.41 -3.16 -28.38
C LEU A 248 1.14 -3.02 -27.53
N ASP A 249 0.98 -3.86 -26.49
CA ASP A 249 -0.18 -3.79 -25.60
C ASP A 249 -0.03 -2.64 -24.60
N SER A 250 1.18 -2.46 -24.06
CA SER A 250 1.51 -1.38 -23.12
C SER A 250 2.11 -0.13 -23.79
N GLY A 251 2.63 -0.26 -25.02
CA GLY A 251 3.25 0.83 -25.78
C GLY A 251 4.63 1.24 -25.26
N VAL A 252 5.34 0.35 -24.57
CA VAL A 252 6.67 0.63 -24.00
C VAL A 252 7.74 -0.37 -24.42
N CYS A 253 8.98 0.09 -24.41
CA CYS A 253 10.14 -0.72 -24.72
C CYS A 253 10.52 -1.62 -23.54
N VAL A 254 10.63 -2.90 -23.84
CA VAL A 254 10.95 -3.95 -22.89
C VAL A 254 12.14 -4.79 -23.37
N GLU A 255 12.70 -5.58 -22.46
CA GLU A 255 13.83 -6.47 -22.77
C GLU A 255 13.34 -7.73 -23.50
N CYS A 256 12.22 -8.30 -23.05
CA CYS A 256 11.68 -9.56 -23.57
C CYS A 256 10.15 -9.57 -23.64
N LEU A 257 9.60 -10.27 -24.63
CA LEU A 257 8.18 -10.61 -24.72
C LEU A 257 7.96 -12.12 -24.52
N GLY A 258 9.01 -12.91 -24.67
CA GLY A 258 9.06 -14.32 -24.31
C GLY A 258 10.48 -14.84 -24.17
N ASN A 259 10.62 -16.08 -23.72
CA ASN A 259 11.93 -16.69 -23.41
C ASN A 259 12.89 -16.75 -24.62
N THR A 260 12.37 -16.72 -25.85
CA THR A 260 13.20 -16.73 -27.06
C THR A 260 13.97 -15.44 -27.29
N ASP A 261 13.56 -14.36 -26.64
CA ASP A 261 14.21 -13.06 -26.69
C ASP A 261 15.40 -12.99 -25.70
N CYS A 262 15.42 -13.91 -24.74
CA CYS A 262 16.41 -14.03 -23.69
C CYS A 262 17.49 -15.07 -24.03
N GLY A 263 18.63 -14.99 -23.35
CA GLY A 263 19.75 -15.90 -23.60
C GLY A 263 20.91 -15.75 -22.62
N GLY A 264 21.92 -16.60 -22.77
CA GLY A 264 23.07 -16.59 -21.87
C GLY A 264 22.71 -17.09 -20.48
N ALA A 265 23.07 -16.32 -19.44
CA ALA A 265 22.82 -16.64 -18.04
C ALA A 265 21.38 -16.32 -17.60
N GLU A 266 20.62 -15.56 -18.39
CA GLU A 266 19.25 -15.15 -18.09
C GLU A 266 18.33 -15.59 -19.24
N PRO A 267 17.94 -16.88 -19.32
CA PRO A 267 17.24 -17.42 -20.49
C PRO A 267 15.71 -17.31 -20.42
N PHE A 268 15.14 -16.80 -19.33
CA PHE A 268 13.68 -16.73 -19.16
C PHE A 268 13.20 -15.29 -19.17
N CYS A 269 12.00 -15.07 -19.71
CA CYS A 269 11.35 -13.77 -19.66
C CYS A 269 10.44 -13.69 -18.43
N GLY A 270 10.78 -12.81 -17.48
CA GLY A 270 10.00 -12.55 -16.28
C GLY A 270 8.74 -11.72 -16.57
N ASN A 271 7.81 -11.69 -15.60
CA ASN A 271 6.58 -10.89 -15.71
C ASN A 271 6.84 -9.38 -15.80
N GLY A 272 8.01 -8.91 -15.39
CA GLY A 272 8.43 -7.52 -15.58
C GLY A 272 9.00 -7.21 -16.97
N HIS A 273 8.86 -8.14 -17.93
CA HIS A 273 9.44 -8.06 -19.27
C HIS A 273 10.97 -7.86 -19.27
N ARG A 274 11.63 -8.48 -18.30
CA ARG A 274 13.08 -8.53 -18.12
C ARG A 274 13.57 -9.96 -18.23
N CYS A 275 14.75 -10.15 -18.81
CA CYS A 275 15.37 -11.46 -18.84
C CYS A 275 15.90 -11.81 -17.45
N VAL A 276 15.64 -13.04 -17.01
CA VAL A 276 15.96 -13.54 -15.68
C VAL A 276 16.50 -14.97 -15.73
N GLU A 277 17.17 -15.37 -14.65
CA GLU A 277 17.84 -16.67 -14.54
C GLU A 277 16.83 -17.82 -14.36
N CYS A 278 15.71 -17.57 -13.68
CA CYS A 278 14.69 -18.58 -13.41
C CYS A 278 13.30 -17.97 -13.21
N LEU A 279 12.25 -18.76 -13.48
CA LEU A 279 10.86 -18.44 -13.11
C LEU A 279 10.34 -19.38 -12.02
N MET A 280 10.93 -20.56 -11.91
CA MET A 280 10.62 -21.58 -10.92
C MET A 280 11.85 -22.42 -10.60
N SER A 281 11.89 -23.07 -9.43
CA SER A 281 13.08 -23.83 -8.99
C SER A 281 13.47 -24.98 -9.93
N SER A 282 12.56 -25.51 -10.76
CA SER A 282 12.94 -26.53 -11.76
C SER A 282 13.85 -25.99 -12.86
N ASP A 283 13.83 -24.68 -13.09
CA ASP A 283 14.72 -24.02 -14.05
C ASP A 283 16.18 -24.05 -13.57
N CYS A 284 16.38 -24.08 -12.25
CA CYS A 284 17.67 -24.15 -11.58
C CYS A 284 18.20 -25.60 -11.41
N ALA A 285 17.47 -26.62 -11.87
CA ALA A 285 17.81 -28.03 -11.60
C ALA A 285 19.18 -28.49 -12.17
N GLY A 286 19.78 -27.71 -13.07
CA GLY A 286 21.13 -27.95 -13.63
C GLY A 286 22.26 -27.21 -12.91
N MET A 287 21.93 -26.31 -11.96
CA MET A 287 22.90 -25.49 -11.25
C MET A 287 23.38 -26.20 -9.99
N VAL A 288 24.67 -26.48 -9.90
CA VAL A 288 25.27 -27.12 -8.73
C VAL A 288 25.35 -26.10 -7.59
N GLY A 289 24.67 -26.37 -6.47
CA GLY A 289 24.68 -25.52 -5.29
C GLY A 289 23.70 -24.35 -5.33
N ALA A 290 22.87 -24.23 -6.37
CA ALA A 290 21.84 -23.19 -6.47
C ALA A 290 20.54 -23.74 -7.08
N PRO A 291 19.86 -24.71 -6.42
CA PRO A 291 18.71 -25.41 -7.01
C PRO A 291 17.37 -24.66 -6.86
N VAL A 292 17.33 -23.51 -6.18
CA VAL A 292 16.09 -22.82 -5.83
C VAL A 292 15.99 -21.48 -6.55
N CYS A 293 14.82 -21.16 -7.09
CA CYS A 293 14.57 -19.85 -7.68
C CYS A 293 14.08 -18.87 -6.62
N SER A 294 14.80 -17.76 -6.43
CA SER A 294 14.43 -16.71 -5.47
C SER A 294 13.33 -15.79 -6.02
N PRO A 295 12.62 -15.04 -5.13
CA PRO A 295 11.70 -13.99 -5.56
C PRO A 295 12.35 -12.90 -6.43
N GLN A 296 13.67 -12.74 -6.32
CA GLN A 296 14.49 -11.86 -7.15
C GLN A 296 14.82 -12.48 -8.52
N GLN A 297 14.24 -13.64 -8.84
CA GLN A 297 14.39 -14.36 -10.11
C GLN A 297 15.83 -14.78 -10.42
N ARG A 298 16.58 -15.12 -9.36
CA ARG A 298 17.95 -15.67 -9.40
C ARG A 298 17.96 -17.08 -8.84
N CYS A 299 18.84 -17.93 -9.35
CA CYS A 299 19.07 -19.26 -8.77
C CYS A 299 19.99 -19.12 -7.56
N GLU A 300 19.51 -19.54 -6.39
CA GLU A 300 20.21 -19.49 -5.12
C GLU A 300 20.22 -20.87 -4.43
N GLU A 301 21.04 -21.03 -3.39
CA GLU A 301 21.13 -22.28 -2.63
C GLU A 301 19.82 -22.56 -1.86
N CYS A 302 19.26 -21.51 -1.25
CA CYS A 302 18.03 -21.58 -0.48
C CYS A 302 17.28 -20.25 -0.48
N VAL A 303 15.98 -20.29 -0.25
CA VAL A 303 15.14 -19.12 0.04
C VAL A 303 14.47 -19.26 1.41
N VAL A 304 14.29 -20.50 1.86
CA VAL A 304 13.79 -20.85 3.18
C VAL A 304 14.59 -22.03 3.75
N ASP A 305 14.58 -22.20 5.07
CA ASP A 305 15.30 -23.30 5.75
C ASP A 305 14.95 -24.69 5.21
N ALA A 306 13.70 -24.88 4.74
CA ALA A 306 13.25 -26.15 4.17
C ALA A 306 14.03 -26.56 2.90
N ASP A 307 14.60 -25.59 2.18
CA ASP A 307 15.42 -25.85 0.99
C ASP A 307 16.75 -26.50 1.36
N CYS A 308 17.24 -26.25 2.58
CA CYS A 308 18.50 -26.78 3.11
C CYS A 308 18.38 -28.21 3.68
N ALA A 309 17.22 -28.85 3.60
CA ALA A 309 17.01 -30.20 4.14
C ALA A 309 17.92 -31.27 3.53
N GLY A 310 18.48 -31.02 2.33
CA GLY A 310 19.45 -31.90 1.66
C GLY A 310 20.91 -31.68 2.10
N SER A 311 21.20 -30.60 2.82
CA SER A 311 22.55 -30.19 3.20
C SER A 311 22.89 -30.71 4.60
N MET A 312 23.83 -31.64 4.68
CA MET A 312 24.22 -32.23 5.98
C MET A 312 25.01 -31.23 6.82
N GLY A 313 24.43 -30.78 7.92
CA GLY A 313 25.06 -29.88 8.88
C GLY A 313 24.80 -28.40 8.63
N THR A 314 24.00 -28.04 7.61
CA THR A 314 23.63 -26.66 7.32
C THR A 314 22.13 -26.52 7.07
N PRO A 315 21.28 -26.66 8.11
CA PRO A 315 19.83 -26.75 7.94
C PRO A 315 19.13 -25.38 7.80
N LEU A 316 19.83 -24.26 7.97
CA LEU A 316 19.25 -22.92 7.98
C LEU A 316 19.60 -22.14 6.73
N CYS A 317 18.69 -21.30 6.27
CA CYS A 317 18.94 -20.41 5.14
C CYS A 317 19.35 -19.02 5.62
N SER A 318 20.52 -18.55 5.17
CA SER A 318 21.01 -17.22 5.52
C SER A 318 20.32 -16.12 4.69
N PRO A 319 20.36 -14.85 5.15
CA PRO A 319 19.93 -13.70 4.34
C PRO A 319 20.73 -13.52 3.04
N GLU A 320 21.89 -14.19 2.92
CA GLU A 320 22.71 -14.23 1.71
C GLU A 320 22.34 -15.42 0.79
N PHE A 321 21.23 -16.09 1.08
CA PHE A 321 20.69 -17.23 0.33
C PHE A 321 21.60 -18.47 0.30
N ALA A 322 22.40 -18.66 1.36
CA ALA A 322 23.28 -19.81 1.54
C ALA A 322 22.82 -20.70 2.69
N CYS A 323 22.99 -22.01 2.56
CA CYS A 323 22.69 -22.96 3.63
C CYS A 323 23.80 -22.94 4.68
N VAL A 324 23.44 -22.64 5.93
CA VAL A 324 24.36 -22.44 7.04
C VAL A 324 23.99 -23.27 8.27
N GLU A 325 24.93 -23.43 9.19
CA GLU A 325 24.75 -24.21 10.41
C GLU A 325 23.91 -23.46 11.45
N CYS A 326 24.13 -22.15 11.59
CA CYS A 326 23.49 -21.29 12.59
C CYS A 326 23.23 -19.88 12.05
N LEU A 327 22.20 -19.21 12.58
CA LEU A 327 21.98 -17.77 12.42
C LEU A 327 22.11 -17.03 13.75
N THR A 328 21.89 -17.75 14.85
CA THR A 328 21.95 -17.25 16.22
C THR A 328 22.59 -18.30 17.13
N ASP A 329 23.06 -17.87 18.31
CA ASP A 329 23.61 -18.80 19.33
C ASP A 329 22.61 -19.89 19.77
N GLY A 330 21.29 -19.65 19.59
CA GLY A 330 20.25 -20.61 19.93
C GLY A 330 20.15 -21.81 18.98
N ASP A 331 20.75 -21.70 17.79
CA ASP A 331 20.78 -22.76 16.78
C ASP A 331 21.91 -23.78 17.06
N CYS A 332 22.84 -23.42 17.94
CA CYS A 332 24.00 -24.22 18.31
C CYS A 332 23.79 -25.02 19.59
N ASP A 333 24.67 -26.00 19.84
CA ASP A 333 24.69 -26.71 21.12
C ASP A 333 24.94 -25.74 22.30
N PRO A 334 24.50 -26.06 23.53
CA PRO A 334 24.56 -25.12 24.68
C PRO A 334 25.95 -24.60 25.09
N ASN A 335 27.03 -25.13 24.50
CA ASN A 335 28.42 -24.71 24.76
C ASN A 335 29.09 -24.05 23.55
N GLN A 336 28.35 -23.80 22.47
CA GLN A 336 28.84 -23.20 21.24
C GLN A 336 28.19 -21.83 21.03
N GLN A 337 28.84 -21.00 20.23
CA GLN A 337 28.31 -19.73 19.77
C GLN A 337 28.25 -19.71 18.26
N CYS A 338 27.28 -19.00 17.71
CA CYS A 338 27.18 -18.82 16.28
C CYS A 338 28.17 -17.75 15.84
N ASN A 339 29.28 -18.19 15.23
CA ASN A 339 30.32 -17.31 14.71
C ASN A 339 30.44 -17.51 13.20
N ASN A 340 30.17 -16.45 12.44
CA ASN A 340 30.26 -16.47 10.98
C ASN A 340 29.49 -17.66 10.36
N PHE A 341 28.25 -17.87 10.82
CA PHE A 341 27.33 -18.91 10.36
C PHE A 341 27.77 -20.37 10.65
N ALA A 342 28.74 -20.56 11.54
CA ALA A 342 29.19 -21.85 12.06
C ALA A 342 29.10 -21.90 13.59
N CYS A 343 28.82 -23.07 14.14
CA CYS A 343 28.78 -23.28 15.59
C CYS A 343 30.18 -23.63 16.11
N GLU A 344 30.80 -22.70 16.86
CA GLU A 344 32.17 -22.84 17.42
C GLU A 344 32.19 -22.86 18.95
#